data_AF-A0A3B8Q0U3-F1
#
_entry.id   AF-A0A3B8Q0U3-F1
#
_cell.length_a   1.000
_cell.length_b   1.000
_cell.length_c   1.000
_cell.angle_alpha   90.00
_cell.angle_beta   90.00
_cell.angle_gamma   90.00
#
_symmetry.space_group_name_H-M   'P 1'
#
loop_
_entity.id
_entity.type
_entity.pdbx_description
1 polymer ?
#
loop_
_entity_poly.entity_id
_entity_poly.type
_entity_poly.pdbx_seq_one_letter_code
_entity_poly.pdbx_strand_id
1 'polypeptide(L)'
;MSTSGTAPAKAEDIRPLIDAIGGCGGILAIGFVREAPQPGLERIDFPQPPLLHAAPVMHEEEQAYEFDDRVAAFNQLRVEQADSVKSVLEKKKPEIDEYFRRIEDLLARPAAKGTDLNSALNAADLFLSEPVKGVGWQETLIVVSDGIDNRRNARRPFNSGARVLWVNSTSDDKVLSAYGATRFEALRAAIDDVVNKLERRGSR
;
A
#
# COMPACT_ATOMS: atom_id res chain seq x y z
N MET A 1 -21.28 -10.42 26.49
CA MET A 1 -21.13 -9.51 25.32
C MET A 1 -19.79 -9.82 24.70
N SER A 2 -19.77 -10.43 23.51
CA SER A 2 -18.55 -10.94 22.87
C SER A 2 -17.81 -9.78 22.21
N THR A 3 -16.71 -9.32 22.81
CA THR A 3 -15.74 -8.45 22.15
C THR A 3 -14.91 -9.31 21.21
N SER A 4 -15.36 -9.49 19.97
CA SER A 4 -14.54 -10.10 18.91
C SER A 4 -13.32 -9.21 18.68
N GLY A 5 -12.19 -9.64 19.25
CA GLY A 5 -10.95 -8.88 19.27
C GLY A 5 -10.31 -8.79 17.90
N THR A 6 -10.41 -7.63 17.27
CA THR A 6 -9.32 -7.08 16.46
C THR A 6 -8.41 -6.29 17.40
N ALA A 7 -7.12 -6.61 17.45
CA ALA A 7 -6.15 -5.63 17.94
C ALA A 7 -6.33 -4.36 17.09
N PRO A 8 -6.52 -3.18 17.70
CA PRO A 8 -6.70 -1.95 16.93
C PRO A 8 -5.43 -1.70 16.12
N ALA A 9 -5.57 -1.51 14.81
CA ALA A 9 -4.47 -1.07 13.97
C ALA A 9 -3.90 0.23 14.54
N LYS A 10 -2.58 0.32 14.63
CA LYS A 10 -1.86 1.53 15.05
C LYS A 10 -1.31 2.22 13.82
N ALA A 11 -1.09 3.53 13.94
CA ALA A 11 -0.48 4.29 12.86
C ALA A 11 0.89 3.69 12.49
N GLU A 12 1.71 3.32 13.50
CA GLU A 12 3.00 2.64 13.32
C GLU A 12 2.94 1.34 12.49
N ASP A 13 1.82 0.63 12.47
CA ASP A 13 1.70 -0.60 11.68
C ASP A 13 1.80 -0.32 10.17
N ILE A 14 1.49 0.91 9.75
CA ILE A 14 1.50 1.37 8.35
C ILE A 14 2.90 1.82 7.92
N ARG A 15 3.82 2.10 8.86
CA ARG A 15 5.16 2.62 8.55
C ARG A 15 5.92 1.81 7.49
N PRO A 16 5.91 0.46 7.49
CA PRO A 16 6.58 -0.33 6.47
C PRO A 16 6.05 -0.07 5.05
N LEU A 17 4.76 0.26 4.88
CA LEU A 17 4.20 0.60 3.57
C LEU A 17 4.73 1.95 3.09
N ILE A 18 4.84 2.94 3.98
CA ILE A 18 5.42 4.25 3.65
C ILE A 18 6.88 4.11 3.24
N ASP A 19 7.67 3.34 3.99
CA ASP A 19 9.08 3.15 3.67
C ASP A 19 9.24 2.41 2.32
N ALA A 20 8.42 1.39 2.05
CA ALA A 20 8.44 0.67 0.77
C ALA A 20 8.00 1.54 -0.41
N ILE A 21 6.89 2.27 -0.28
CA ILE A 21 6.38 3.16 -1.34
C ILE A 21 7.32 4.35 -1.56
N GLY A 22 7.97 4.86 -0.51
CA GLY A 22 9.00 5.90 -0.65
C GLY A 22 10.22 5.44 -1.44
N GLY A 23 10.51 4.13 -1.45
CA GLY A 23 11.60 3.53 -2.23
C GLY A 23 11.26 3.26 -3.71
N CYS A 24 9.99 3.09 -4.07
CA CYS A 24 9.57 2.75 -5.43
C CYS A 24 8.66 3.80 -6.11
N GLY A 25 8.19 4.80 -5.37
CA GLY A 25 7.13 5.71 -5.78
C GLY A 25 5.75 5.09 -5.66
N GLY A 26 4.74 5.93 -5.43
CA GLY A 26 3.37 5.47 -5.36
C GLY A 26 2.45 6.39 -4.60
N ILE A 27 1.20 5.97 -4.41
CA ILE A 27 0.22 6.70 -3.61
C ILE A 27 -0.34 5.74 -2.56
N LEU A 28 -0.31 6.15 -1.30
CA LEU A 28 -0.96 5.45 -0.21
C LEU A 28 -2.22 6.22 0.21
N ALA A 29 -3.32 5.51 0.39
CA ALA A 29 -4.57 6.08 0.85
C ALA A 29 -5.16 5.23 1.99
N ILE A 30 -5.64 5.88 3.05
CA ILE A 30 -6.22 5.23 4.22
C ILE A 30 -7.62 5.78 4.48
N GLY A 31 -8.56 4.89 4.74
CA GLY A 31 -9.95 5.20 5.06
C GLY A 31 -10.51 4.31 6.16
N PHE A 32 -11.70 4.66 6.64
CA PHE A 32 -12.34 4.01 7.78
C PHE A 32 -13.68 3.40 7.41
N VAL A 33 -13.81 2.09 7.62
CA VAL A 33 -15.01 1.29 7.32
C VAL A 33 -16.22 1.66 8.21
N ARG A 34 -15.99 2.33 9.34
CA ARG A 34 -17.01 2.60 10.36
C ARG A 34 -17.77 3.91 10.17
N GLU A 35 -17.22 4.89 9.47
CA GLU A 35 -17.83 6.23 9.40
C GLU A 35 -18.84 6.35 8.26
N ALA A 36 -19.96 7.02 8.50
CA ALA A 36 -20.96 7.30 7.47
C ALA A 36 -21.60 8.68 7.70
N PRO A 37 -21.56 9.59 6.71
CA PRO A 37 -20.86 9.42 5.43
C PRO A 37 -19.35 9.24 5.67
N GLN A 38 -18.71 8.38 4.87
CA GLN A 38 -17.27 8.21 5.00
C GLN A 38 -16.59 9.54 4.65
N PRO A 39 -15.72 10.07 5.52
CA PRO A 39 -14.76 11.06 5.06
C PRO A 39 -13.93 10.39 3.95
N GLY A 40 -13.53 11.17 2.95
CA GLY A 40 -12.69 10.67 1.86
C GLY A 40 -11.41 10.00 2.39
N LEU A 41 -10.71 9.29 1.51
CA LEU A 41 -9.45 8.65 1.91
C LEU A 41 -8.38 9.71 2.16
N GLU A 42 -7.65 9.57 3.27
CA GLU A 42 -6.45 10.35 3.55
C GLU A 42 -5.30 9.82 2.69
N ARG A 43 -4.72 10.70 1.86
CA ARG A 43 -3.73 10.32 0.85
C ARG A 43 -2.36 10.91 1.15
N ILE A 44 -1.33 10.18 0.73
CA ILE A 44 0.04 10.67 0.61
C ILE A 44 0.66 10.11 -0.68
N ASP A 45 1.27 10.99 -1.46
CA ASP A 45 1.95 10.67 -2.72
C ASP A 45 3.46 10.60 -2.47
N PHE A 46 4.13 9.63 -3.07
CA PHE A 46 5.58 9.55 -3.14
C PHE A 46 6.03 9.60 -4.60
N PRO A 47 6.91 10.55 -4.96
CA PRO A 47 7.40 10.65 -6.32
C PRO A 47 8.18 9.38 -6.67
N GLN A 48 8.01 8.92 -7.91
CA GLN A 48 8.77 7.78 -8.41
C GLN A 48 10.26 8.16 -8.51
N PRO A 49 11.16 7.42 -7.85
CA PRO A 49 12.59 7.63 -8.05
C PRO A 49 12.97 7.25 -9.49
N PRO A 50 14.05 7.82 -10.04
CA PRO A 50 14.53 7.44 -11.37
C PRO A 50 14.75 5.93 -11.45
N LEU A 51 14.37 5.30 -12.55
CA LEU A 51 14.58 3.86 -12.73
C LEU A 51 16.07 3.60 -12.94
N LEU A 52 16.66 2.66 -12.18
CA LEU A 52 17.98 2.14 -12.50
C LEU A 52 17.90 1.35 -13.80
N HIS A 53 18.93 1.50 -14.64
CA HIS A 53 19.15 0.55 -15.73
C HIS A 53 19.40 -0.85 -15.14
N ALA A 54 19.09 -1.90 -15.90
CA ALA A 54 19.39 -3.26 -15.48
C ALA A 54 20.89 -3.41 -15.17
N ALA A 55 21.22 -4.28 -14.20
CA ALA A 55 22.60 -4.55 -13.85
C ALA A 55 23.39 -4.98 -15.11
N PRO A 56 24.63 -4.50 -15.30
CA PRO A 56 25.46 -4.91 -16.42
C PRO A 56 25.60 -6.43 -16.45
N VAL A 57 25.34 -7.03 -17.60
CA VAL A 57 25.61 -8.44 -17.88
C VAL A 57 26.80 -8.48 -18.83
N MET A 58 27.76 -9.36 -18.54
CA MET A 58 28.93 -9.54 -19.38
C MET A 58 28.51 -10.20 -20.70
N HIS A 59 28.88 -9.59 -21.81
CA HIS A 59 28.65 -10.18 -23.13
C HIS A 59 29.83 -11.06 -23.56
N GLU A 60 29.59 -12.08 -24.40
CA GLU A 60 30.63 -13.05 -24.82
C GLU A 60 31.81 -12.39 -25.55
N GLU A 61 31.59 -11.24 -26.20
CA GLU A 61 32.59 -10.49 -26.97
C GLU A 61 33.27 -9.36 -26.17
N GLU A 62 32.85 -9.13 -24.93
CA GLU A 62 33.28 -7.99 -24.11
C GLU A 62 34.61 -8.28 -23.39
N GLN A 63 35.54 -7.31 -23.41
CA GLN A 63 36.79 -7.42 -22.67
C GLN A 63 36.56 -7.14 -21.19
N ALA A 64 37.29 -7.84 -20.31
CA ALA A 64 37.06 -7.78 -18.86
C ALA A 64 37.13 -6.36 -18.27
N TYR A 65 38.02 -5.50 -18.77
CA TYR A 65 38.13 -4.12 -18.28
C TYR A 65 36.92 -3.25 -18.66
N GLU A 66 36.28 -3.50 -19.81
CA GLU A 66 35.08 -2.77 -20.24
C GLU A 66 33.88 -3.14 -19.38
N PHE A 67 33.79 -4.42 -19.01
CA PHE A 67 32.79 -4.91 -18.06
C PHE A 67 33.01 -4.31 -16.66
N ASP A 68 34.25 -4.27 -16.17
CA ASP A 68 34.59 -3.67 -14.87
C ASP A 68 34.24 -2.17 -14.81
N ASP A 69 34.52 -1.42 -15.88
CA ASP A 69 34.16 0.01 -15.99
C ASP A 69 32.64 0.21 -15.95
N ARG A 70 31.87 -0.65 -16.63
CA ARG A 70 30.39 -0.62 -16.59
C ARG A 70 29.85 -0.97 -15.20
N VAL A 71 30.44 -1.95 -14.53
CA VAL A 71 30.06 -2.34 -13.16
C VAL A 71 30.38 -1.20 -12.19
N ALA A 72 31.52 -0.54 -12.33
CA ALA A 72 31.89 0.61 -11.52
C ALA A 72 30.92 1.78 -11.72
N ALA A 73 30.60 2.14 -12.98
CA ALA A 73 29.62 3.18 -13.30
C ALA A 73 28.23 2.83 -12.77
N PHE A 74 27.79 1.57 -12.91
CA PHE A 74 26.52 1.10 -12.37
C PHE A 74 26.48 1.21 -10.83
N ASN A 75 27.56 0.83 -10.15
CA ASN A 75 27.64 0.94 -8.69
C ASN A 75 27.59 2.41 -8.23
N GLN A 76 28.24 3.32 -8.94
CA GLN A 76 28.20 4.74 -8.64
C GLN A 76 26.79 5.32 -8.81
N LEU A 77 26.11 5.01 -9.93
CA LEU A 77 24.71 5.39 -10.15
C LEU A 77 23.79 4.83 -9.06
N ARG A 78 24.04 3.61 -8.60
CA ARG A 78 23.27 2.97 -7.52
C ARG A 78 23.41 3.73 -6.20
N VAL A 79 24.61 4.21 -5.88
CA VAL A 79 24.86 5.03 -4.67
C VAL A 79 24.18 6.39 -4.78
N GLU A 80 24.35 7.08 -5.91
CA GLU A 80 23.70 8.38 -6.17
C GLU A 80 22.17 8.29 -6.08
N GLN A 81 21.59 7.18 -6.55
CA GLN A 81 20.17 6.93 -6.41
C GLN A 81 19.74 6.64 -4.98
N ALA A 82 20.50 5.86 -4.22
CA ALA A 82 20.21 5.60 -2.82
C ALA A 82 20.20 6.92 -2.01
N ASP A 83 21.14 7.81 -2.29
CA ASP A 83 21.20 9.15 -1.70
C ASP A 83 20.00 10.02 -2.14
N SER A 84 19.59 9.92 -3.40
CA SER A 84 18.41 10.62 -3.91
C SER A 84 17.12 10.18 -3.20
N VAL A 85 16.89 8.87 -3.09
CA VAL A 85 15.73 8.30 -2.36
C VAL A 85 15.73 8.75 -0.90
N LYS A 86 16.89 8.68 -0.23
CA LYS A 86 17.04 9.16 1.14
C LYS A 86 16.70 10.66 1.26
N SER A 87 17.16 11.48 0.31
CA SER A 87 16.85 12.91 0.27
C SER A 87 15.37 13.19 0.06
N VAL A 88 14.66 12.37 -0.72
CA VAL A 88 13.20 12.47 -0.93
C VAL A 88 12.47 12.17 0.38
N LEU A 89 12.83 11.08 1.06
CA LEU A 89 12.23 10.72 2.35
C LEU A 89 12.50 11.77 3.42
N GLU A 90 13.71 12.33 3.47
CA GLU A 90 14.06 13.41 4.39
C GLU A 90 13.26 14.68 4.11
N LYS A 91 13.09 15.06 2.83
CA LYS A 91 12.26 16.21 2.43
C LYS A 91 10.78 15.99 2.70
N LYS A 92 10.27 14.77 2.53
CA LYS A 92 8.87 14.41 2.80
C LYS A 92 8.59 14.12 4.27
N LYS A 93 9.61 14.04 5.13
CA LYS A 93 9.43 13.73 6.56
C LYS A 93 8.35 14.59 7.25
N PRO A 94 8.27 15.92 7.05
CA PRO A 94 7.20 16.71 7.68
C PRO A 94 5.80 16.31 7.21
N GLU A 95 5.65 16.00 5.92
CA GLU A 95 4.38 15.57 5.33
C GLU A 95 3.98 14.16 5.81
N ILE A 96 4.96 13.26 5.95
CA ILE A 96 4.78 11.93 6.54
C ILE A 96 4.34 12.05 8.01
N ASP A 97 5.00 12.90 8.79
CA ASP A 97 4.66 13.10 10.21
C ASP A 97 3.26 13.72 10.37
N GLU A 98 2.88 14.67 9.50
CA GLU A 98 1.53 15.24 9.45
C GLU A 98 0.49 14.18 9.04
N TYR A 99 0.81 13.33 8.06
CA TYR A 99 -0.03 12.22 7.64
C TYR A 99 -0.27 11.22 8.78
N PHE A 100 0.78 10.87 9.55
CA PHE A 100 0.65 10.02 10.73
C PHE A 100 -0.26 10.63 11.79
N ARG A 101 -0.14 11.94 12.07
CA ARG A 101 -1.06 12.62 12.99
C ARG A 101 -2.51 12.54 12.52
N ARG A 102 -2.78 12.78 11.24
CA ARG A 102 -4.14 12.63 10.67
C ARG A 102 -4.67 11.21 10.83
N ILE A 103 -3.85 10.19 10.61
CA ILE A 103 -4.23 8.79 10.81
C ILE A 103 -4.49 8.50 12.29
N GLU A 104 -3.64 8.94 13.20
CA GLU A 104 -3.81 8.78 14.64
C GLU A 104 -5.13 9.40 15.11
N ASP A 105 -5.41 10.62 14.67
CA ASP A 105 -6.67 11.31 14.95
C ASP A 105 -7.87 10.50 14.45
N LEU A 106 -7.80 9.90 13.26
CA LEU A 106 -8.86 9.06 12.72
C LEU A 106 -9.01 7.73 13.47
N LEU A 107 -7.90 7.09 13.86
CA LEU A 107 -7.89 5.85 14.64
C LEU A 107 -8.47 6.07 16.05
N ALA A 108 -8.16 7.22 16.67
CA ALA A 108 -8.61 7.60 18.00
C ALA A 108 -10.11 7.91 18.09
N ARG A 109 -10.79 8.13 16.95
CA ARG A 109 -12.25 8.38 16.94
C ARG A 109 -13.03 7.21 17.56
N PRO A 110 -14.12 7.49 18.27
CA PRO A 110 -14.96 6.44 18.84
C PRO A 110 -15.55 5.54 17.75
N ALA A 111 -15.84 4.29 18.10
CA ALA A 111 -16.53 3.38 17.20
C ALA A 111 -17.88 3.96 16.78
N ALA A 112 -18.13 4.01 15.48
CA ALA A 112 -19.41 4.48 14.96
C ALA A 112 -20.54 3.48 15.28
N LYS A 113 -21.79 3.97 15.26
CA LYS A 113 -22.99 3.17 15.57
C LYS A 113 -23.24 1.99 14.61
N GLY A 114 -22.55 1.95 13.46
CA GLY A 114 -22.65 0.85 12.53
C GLY A 114 -21.60 0.92 11.43
N THR A 115 -21.16 -0.24 10.98
CA THR A 115 -20.18 -0.47 9.91
C THR A 115 -20.82 -0.27 8.54
N ASP A 116 -20.15 0.50 7.66
CA ASP A 116 -20.55 0.72 6.27
C ASP A 116 -19.42 0.25 5.34
N LEU A 117 -19.38 -1.06 5.11
CA LEU A 117 -18.32 -1.70 4.35
C LEU A 117 -18.45 -1.44 2.85
N ASN A 118 -19.66 -1.40 2.33
CA ASN A 118 -19.87 -1.17 0.89
C ASN A 118 -19.47 0.25 0.49
N SER A 119 -19.75 1.27 1.32
CA SER A 119 -19.22 2.62 1.05
C SER A 119 -17.69 2.67 1.09
N ALA A 120 -17.06 1.93 2.02
CA ALA A 120 -15.60 1.81 2.10
C ALA A 120 -14.99 1.24 0.83
N LEU A 121 -15.56 0.14 0.37
CA LEU A 121 -15.12 -0.54 -0.83
C LEU A 121 -15.33 0.34 -2.07
N ASN A 122 -16.44 1.09 -2.13
CA ASN A 122 -16.71 2.01 -3.23
C ASN A 122 -15.71 3.18 -3.26
N ALA A 123 -15.38 3.76 -2.11
CA ALA A 123 -14.39 4.84 -2.03
C ALA A 123 -12.98 4.34 -2.40
N ALA A 124 -12.62 3.13 -1.95
CA ALA A 124 -11.37 2.48 -2.32
C ALA A 124 -11.31 2.16 -3.82
N ASP A 125 -12.38 1.59 -4.40
CA ASP A 125 -12.42 1.26 -5.82
C ASP A 125 -12.32 2.52 -6.69
N LEU A 126 -12.97 3.62 -6.29
CA LEU A 126 -12.86 4.89 -6.99
C LEU A 126 -11.42 5.39 -7.00
N PHE A 127 -10.75 5.37 -5.85
CA PHE A 127 -9.34 5.77 -5.74
C PHE A 127 -8.43 4.88 -6.58
N LEU A 128 -8.60 3.56 -6.52
CA LEU A 128 -7.77 2.61 -7.25
C LEU A 128 -8.02 2.68 -8.77
N SER A 129 -9.21 3.11 -9.19
CA SER A 129 -9.56 3.32 -10.59
C SER A 129 -9.12 4.68 -11.14
N GLU A 130 -8.54 5.57 -10.32
CA GLU A 130 -8.03 6.85 -10.80
C GLU A 130 -6.89 6.61 -11.81
N PRO A 131 -6.87 7.32 -12.96
CA PRO A 131 -5.85 7.12 -13.97
C PRO A 131 -4.49 7.58 -13.45
N VAL A 132 -3.67 6.62 -13.02
CA VAL A 132 -2.31 6.88 -12.54
C VAL A 132 -1.34 6.99 -13.73
N LYS A 133 -0.41 7.94 -13.66
CA LYS A 133 0.61 8.13 -14.70
C LYS A 133 1.71 7.08 -14.54
N GLY A 134 1.61 5.95 -15.24
CA GLY A 134 2.73 5.01 -15.37
C GLY A 134 2.33 3.59 -15.74
N VAL A 135 3.23 2.85 -16.39
CA VAL A 135 2.98 1.46 -16.80
C VAL A 135 3.26 0.50 -15.65
N GLY A 136 2.27 -0.33 -15.34
CA GLY A 136 2.41 -1.51 -14.48
C GLY A 136 2.30 -1.25 -12.97
N TRP A 137 1.70 -0.16 -12.51
CA TRP A 137 1.44 0.06 -11.09
C TRP A 137 0.67 -1.13 -10.47
N GLN A 138 1.00 -1.48 -9.23
CA GLN A 138 0.27 -2.53 -8.50
C GLN A 138 -0.80 -1.87 -7.64
N GLU A 139 -2.04 -2.22 -7.91
CA GLU A 139 -3.18 -1.77 -7.13
C GLU A 139 -3.50 -2.83 -6.08
N THR A 140 -3.42 -2.46 -4.80
CA THR A 140 -3.72 -3.35 -3.69
C THR A 140 -4.58 -2.64 -2.65
N LEU A 141 -5.61 -3.33 -2.18
CA LEU A 141 -6.49 -2.89 -1.11
C LEU A 141 -6.32 -3.81 0.09
N ILE A 142 -5.98 -3.26 1.26
CA ILE A 142 -5.97 -4.01 2.53
C ILE A 142 -7.21 -3.63 3.33
N VAL A 143 -8.04 -4.61 3.66
CA VAL A 143 -9.26 -4.42 4.47
C VAL A 143 -9.08 -5.12 5.81
N VAL A 144 -9.09 -4.33 6.89
CA VAL A 144 -9.14 -4.84 8.27
C VAL A 144 -10.57 -4.73 8.76
N SER A 145 -11.30 -5.84 8.73
CA SER A 145 -12.70 -5.87 9.12
C SER A 145 -13.12 -7.30 9.45
N ASP A 146 -14.07 -7.44 10.36
CA ASP A 146 -14.79 -8.69 10.53
C ASP A 146 -15.67 -9.03 9.32
N GLY A 147 -15.82 -8.16 8.33
CA GLY A 147 -16.59 -8.38 7.10
C GLY A 147 -18.10 -8.20 7.24
N ILE A 148 -18.59 -7.71 8.39
CA ILE A 148 -20.01 -7.49 8.65
C ILE A 148 -20.39 -6.05 8.24
N ASP A 149 -21.31 -5.94 7.28
CA ASP A 149 -21.92 -4.66 6.90
C ASP A 149 -23.26 -4.45 7.61
N ASN A 150 -23.32 -3.47 8.51
CA ASN A 150 -24.51 -3.21 9.34
C ASN A 150 -25.47 -2.20 8.70
N ARG A 151 -25.01 -1.44 7.70
CA ARG A 151 -25.83 -0.42 7.01
C ARG A 151 -26.45 -0.90 5.70
N ARG A 152 -26.06 -2.07 5.19
CA ARG A 152 -26.67 -2.77 4.04
C ARG A 152 -26.81 -1.88 2.81
N ASN A 153 -25.83 -1.00 2.56
CA ASN A 153 -25.81 -0.20 1.35
C ASN A 153 -25.68 -1.11 0.12
N ALA A 154 -26.17 -0.64 -1.03
CA ALA A 154 -26.14 -1.41 -2.25
C ALA A 154 -24.69 -1.73 -2.66
N ARG A 155 -24.43 -3.01 -2.88
CA ARG A 155 -23.16 -3.52 -3.41
C ARG A 155 -22.94 -2.99 -4.83
N ARG A 156 -21.74 -2.51 -5.14
CA ARG A 156 -21.31 -2.19 -6.50
C ARG A 156 -20.24 -3.19 -6.96
N PRO A 157 -20.16 -3.46 -8.28
CA PRO A 157 -19.04 -4.20 -8.84
C PRO A 157 -17.74 -3.43 -8.60
N PHE A 158 -16.68 -4.17 -8.24
CA PHE A 158 -15.33 -3.65 -8.03
C PHE A 158 -14.60 -3.66 -9.37
N ASN A 159 -14.26 -2.48 -9.89
CA ASN A 159 -13.83 -2.34 -11.28
C ASN A 159 -12.33 -2.07 -11.44
N SER A 160 -11.62 -1.68 -10.37
CA SER A 160 -10.17 -1.42 -10.42
C SER A 160 -9.37 -2.66 -10.83
N GLY A 161 -9.84 -3.86 -10.49
CA GLY A 161 -9.03 -5.08 -10.66
C GLY A 161 -7.90 -5.18 -9.63
N ALA A 162 -7.91 -4.30 -8.63
CA ALA A 162 -6.93 -4.30 -7.56
C ALA A 162 -6.99 -5.61 -6.75
N ARG A 163 -5.83 -6.02 -6.25
CA ARG A 163 -5.74 -7.17 -5.36
C ARG A 163 -6.31 -6.80 -4.00
N VAL A 164 -7.32 -7.54 -3.54
CA VAL A 164 -7.93 -7.32 -2.22
C VAL A 164 -7.32 -8.29 -1.20
N LEU A 165 -6.79 -7.76 -0.10
CA LEU A 165 -6.31 -8.49 1.07
C LEU A 165 -7.29 -8.28 2.21
N TRP A 166 -7.77 -9.38 2.81
CA TRP A 166 -8.71 -9.33 3.92
C TRP A 166 -8.06 -9.87 5.19
N VAL A 167 -7.95 -9.00 6.19
CA VAL A 167 -7.38 -9.29 7.50
C VAL A 167 -8.49 -9.59 8.51
N ASN A 168 -8.31 -10.66 9.29
CA ASN A 168 -9.20 -11.12 10.37
C ASN A 168 -10.55 -11.72 9.90
N SER A 169 -10.50 -12.66 8.95
CA SER A 169 -11.68 -13.40 8.50
C SER A 169 -11.99 -14.60 9.40
N THR A 170 -12.90 -14.45 10.36
CA THR A 170 -13.34 -15.58 11.20
C THR A 170 -14.51 -16.38 10.60
N SER A 171 -15.06 -16.02 9.43
CA SER A 171 -16.11 -16.83 8.76
C SER A 171 -16.13 -16.71 7.24
N ASP A 172 -16.70 -17.73 6.59
CA ASP A 172 -16.77 -17.86 5.13
C ASP A 172 -17.88 -17.03 4.45
N ASP A 173 -18.92 -16.65 5.20
CA ASP A 173 -20.15 -16.06 4.67
C ASP A 173 -20.24 -14.54 4.90
N LYS A 174 -19.37 -13.78 4.22
CA LYS A 174 -19.20 -12.33 4.43
C LYS A 174 -18.96 -11.59 3.12
N VAL A 175 -19.31 -10.30 3.08
CA VAL A 175 -19.27 -9.44 1.87
C VAL A 175 -17.95 -9.53 1.10
N LEU A 176 -16.82 -9.65 1.80
CA LEU A 176 -15.47 -9.68 1.22
C LEU A 176 -15.11 -10.99 0.49
N SER A 177 -15.77 -12.12 0.79
CA SER A 177 -15.50 -13.39 0.09
C SER A 177 -15.89 -13.31 -1.39
N ALA A 178 -16.88 -12.47 -1.71
CA ALA A 178 -17.37 -12.26 -3.06
C ALA A 178 -16.47 -11.34 -3.93
N TYR A 179 -15.35 -10.84 -3.39
CA TYR A 179 -14.37 -10.00 -4.09
C TYR A 179 -13.07 -10.77 -4.43
N GLY A 180 -13.04 -12.09 -4.23
CA GLY A 180 -11.82 -12.89 -4.46
C GLY A 180 -10.67 -12.51 -3.52
N ALA A 181 -10.98 -11.97 -2.34
CA ALA A 181 -9.99 -11.46 -1.41
C ALA A 181 -9.07 -12.57 -0.89
N THR A 182 -7.76 -12.29 -0.86
CA THR A 182 -6.77 -13.16 -0.20
C THR A 182 -6.82 -12.92 1.31
N ARG A 183 -6.98 -13.98 2.10
CA ARG A 183 -7.14 -13.89 3.56
C ARG A 183 -5.80 -13.86 4.29
N PHE A 184 -5.73 -13.07 5.34
CA PHE A 184 -4.60 -12.96 6.27
C PHE A 184 -5.10 -12.95 7.72
N GLU A 185 -4.37 -13.63 8.60
CA GLU A 185 -4.69 -13.69 10.03
C GLU A 185 -4.33 -12.38 10.76
N ALA A 186 -3.34 -11.65 10.27
CA ALA A 186 -2.83 -10.43 10.90
C ALA A 186 -2.53 -9.34 9.87
N LEU A 187 -2.72 -8.07 10.29
CA LEU A 187 -2.43 -6.90 9.44
C LEU A 187 -0.97 -6.90 9.00
N ARG A 188 -0.06 -7.21 9.93
CA ARG A 188 1.38 -7.24 9.64
C ARG A 188 1.72 -8.20 8.50
N ALA A 189 1.13 -9.40 8.50
CA ALA A 189 1.37 -10.38 7.44
C ALA A 189 0.87 -9.91 6.06
N ALA A 190 -0.26 -9.20 6.01
CA ALA A 190 -0.76 -8.60 4.78
C ALA A 190 0.17 -7.49 4.27
N ILE A 191 0.68 -6.65 5.18
CA ILE A 191 1.64 -5.59 4.85
C ILE A 191 2.95 -6.20 4.33
N ASP A 192 3.51 -7.18 5.02
CA ASP A 192 4.76 -7.83 4.61
C ASP A 192 4.61 -8.48 3.21
N ASP A 193 3.46 -9.08 2.89
CA ASP A 193 3.21 -9.62 1.54
C ASP A 193 3.18 -8.54 0.43
N VAL A 194 2.64 -7.35 0.73
CA VAL A 194 2.68 -6.20 -0.19
C VAL A 194 4.12 -5.70 -0.36
N VAL A 195 4.83 -5.47 0.76
CA VAL A 195 6.22 -4.99 0.74
C VAL A 195 7.12 -5.93 -0.05
N ASN A 196 7.06 -7.24 0.23
CA ASN A 196 7.83 -8.25 -0.49
C ASN A 196 7.56 -8.24 -2.02
N LYS A 197 6.33 -7.92 -2.44
CA LYS A 197 6.00 -7.80 -3.87
C LYS A 197 6.55 -6.53 -4.50
N LEU A 198 6.54 -5.41 -3.77
CA LEU A 198 7.12 -4.15 -4.23
C LEU A 198 8.64 -4.30 -4.41
N GLU A 199 9.33 -4.90 -3.44
CA GLU A 199 10.79 -5.13 -3.49
C GLU A 199 11.23 -6.04 -4.64
N ARG A 200 10.47 -7.11 -4.92
CA ARG A 200 10.76 -8.04 -6.03
C ARG A 200 10.70 -7.37 -7.40
N ARG A 201 10.01 -6.25 -7.54
CA ARG A 201 9.92 -5.51 -8.80
C ARG A 201 11.03 -4.47 -8.96
N GLY A 202 11.50 -3.87 -7.86
CA GLY A 202 12.69 -3.01 -7.86
C GLY A 202 14.00 -3.76 -8.17
N SER A 203 13.97 -5.09 -8.16
CA SER A 203 15.13 -5.98 -8.44
C SER A 203 15.16 -6.54 -9.88
N ARG A 204 14.29 -6.07 -10.78
CA ARG A 204 14.27 -6.45 -12.20
C ARG A 204 14.61 -5.26 -13.08
#